data_AF-A0A814K4F9-F1
#
_entry.id   AF-A0A814K4F9-F1
#
_cell.length_a   1.000
_cell.length_b   1.000
_cell.length_c   1.000
_cell.angle_alpha   90.00
_cell.angle_beta   90.00
_cell.angle_gamma   90.00
#
_symmetry.space_group_name_H-M   'P 1'
#
loop_
_entity.id
_entity.type
_entity.pdbx_description
1 polymer ?
#
loop_
_entity_poly.entity_id
_entity_poly.type
_entity_poly.pdbx_seq_one_letter_code
_entity_poly.pdbx_strand_id
1 'polypeptide(L)' 'MSYCKLIVDKNTDRVIGFHVLSPNAGEITQGYALGMRLGATKNDFDMTIGIHPTCAENLTTLSVTKSSGDSAAQEGC' A
#
# COMPACT_ATOMS: atom_id res chain seq x y z
N MET A 1 -14.35 5.36 2.61
CA MET A 1 -13.25 6.17 3.17
C MET A 1 -12.15 5.22 3.60
N SER A 2 -10.99 5.29 2.97
CA SER A 2 -9.84 4.44 3.29
C SER A 2 -8.58 5.26 3.42
N TYR A 3 -7.70 4.89 4.35
CA TYR A 3 -6.34 5.40 4.43
C TYR A 3 -5.38 4.22 4.46
N CYS A 4 -4.37 4.23 3.59
CA CYS A 4 -3.35 3.19 3.58
C CYS A 4 -1.94 3.80 3.51
N LYS A 5 -0.97 3.08 4.06
CA LYS A 5 0.45 3.46 3.98
C LYS A 5 1.35 2.23 3.97
N LEU A 6 2.45 2.35 3.24
CA LEU A 6 3.58 1.43 3.31
C LEU A 6 4.76 2.17 3.98
N ILE A 7 5.48 1.45 4.83
CA ILE A 7 6.77 1.89 5.37
C ILE A 7 7.82 1.09 4.62
N VAL A 8 8.70 1.79 3.92
CA VAL A 8 9.68 1.19 3.01
C VAL A 8 11.08 1.54 3.49
N ASP A 9 11.94 0.53 3.56
CA ASP A 9 13.38 0.74 3.76
C ASP A 9 13.99 1.31 2.48
N LYS A 10 14.54 2.53 2.56
CA LYS A 10 15.10 3.25 1.40
C LYS A 10 16.29 2.54 0.74
N ASN A 11 17.03 1.72 1.47
CA ASN A 11 18.24 1.07 0.94
C ASN A 11 17.91 -0.24 0.22
N THR A 12 16.86 -0.94 0.64
CA THR A 12 16.53 -2.29 0.18
C THR A 12 15.21 -2.38 -0.58
N ASP A 13 14.44 -1.29 -0.59
CA ASP A 13 13.07 -1.19 -1.11
C ASP A 13 12.07 -2.13 -0.41
N ARG A 14 12.47 -2.83 0.66
CA ARG A 14 11.59 -3.76 1.38
C ARG A 14 10.48 -3.03 2.11
N VAL A 15 9.27 -3.59 2.03
CA VAL A 15 8.13 -3.13 2.82
C VAL A 15 8.27 -3.68 4.24
N ILE A 16 8.64 -2.81 5.17
CA ILE A 16 8.84 -3.13 6.59
C ILE A 16 7.63 -2.78 7.46
N GLY A 17 6.62 -2.12 6.88
CA GLY A 17 5.36 -1.85 7.56
C GLY A 17 4.21 -1.66 6.58
N PHE A 18 3.04 -2.16 6.96
CA PHE A 18 1.81 -2.09 6.19
C PHE A 18 0.68 -1.67 7.12
N HIS A 19 -0.09 -0.65 6.74
CA HIS A 19 -1.24 -0.21 7.53
C HIS A 19 -2.38 0.18 6.60
N VAL A 20 -3.57 -0.28 6.93
CA VAL A 20 -4.80 0.06 6.23
C VAL A 20 -5.91 0.36 7.24
N LEU A 21 -6.61 1.44 7.00
CA LEU A 21 -7.88 1.80 7.62
C LEU A 21 -8.93 1.73 6.51
N SER A 22 -9.72 0.67 6.47
CA SER A 22 -10.78 0.47 5.48
C SER A 22 -11.79 -0.56 6.01
N PRO A 23 -12.98 -0.69 5.39
CA PRO A 23 -13.77 -1.91 5.51
C PRO A 23 -12.93 -3.12 5.14
N ASN A 24 -13.19 -4.26 5.78
CA ASN A 24 -12.51 -5.54 5.52
C ASN A 24 -10.97 -5.47 5.65
N ALA A 25 -10.46 -4.67 6.59
CA ALA A 25 -9.03 -4.48 6.79
C ALA A 25 -8.30 -5.79 7.12
N GLY A 26 -8.96 -6.74 7.81
CA GLY A 26 -8.38 -8.04 8.14
C GLY A 26 -8.10 -8.88 6.90
N GLU A 27 -9.07 -8.94 5.99
CA GLU A 27 -9.06 -9.68 4.73
C GLU A 27 -7.97 -9.12 3.79
N ILE A 28 -7.87 -7.79 3.70
CA ILE A 28 -6.82 -7.12 2.92
C ILE A 28 -5.44 -7.43 3.53
N THR A 29 -5.28 -7.23 4.84
CA THR A 29 -4.00 -7.40 5.53
C THR A 29 -3.48 -8.83 5.45
N GLN A 30 -4.37 -9.83 5.49
CA GLN A 30 -3.98 -11.25 5.46
C GLN A 30 -3.18 -11.62 4.20
N GLY A 31 -3.58 -11.12 3.03
CA GLY A 31 -2.87 -11.37 1.77
C GLY A 31 -1.48 -10.70 1.76
N TYR A 32 -1.41 -9.43 2.13
CA TYR A 32 -0.14 -8.69 2.16
C TYR A 32 0.83 -9.18 3.23
N ALA A 33 0.35 -9.72 4.36
CA ALA A 33 1.19 -10.32 5.38
C ALA A 33 2.03 -11.49 4.82
N LEU A 34 1.46 -12.30 3.91
CA LEU A 34 2.22 -13.35 3.22
C LEU A 34 3.29 -12.75 2.30
N GLY A 35 2.94 -11.73 1.51
CA GLY A 35 3.89 -11.03 0.63
C GLY A 35 5.06 -10.42 1.42
N MET A 36 4.77 -9.75 2.53
CA MET A 36 5.79 -9.20 3.42
C MET A 36 6.68 -10.28 4.03
N ARG A 37 6.12 -11.44 4.43
CA ARG A 37 6.90 -12.59 4.91
C ARG A 37 7.87 -13.13 3.86
N LEU A 38 7.50 -13.07 2.58
CA LEU A 38 8.35 -13.46 1.45
C LEU A 38 9.34 -12.36 1.04
N GLY A 39 9.24 -11.17 1.63
CA GLY A 39 10.17 -10.07 1.38
C GLY A 39 9.74 -9.08 0.32
N ALA A 40 8.43 -8.89 0.12
CA ALA A 40 7.90 -7.92 -0.83
C ALA A 40 8.55 -6.53 -0.71
N THR A 41 8.88 -5.98 -1.87
CA THR A 41 9.44 -4.66 -2.09
C THR A 41 8.37 -3.67 -2.53
N LYS A 42 8.63 -2.37 -2.50
CA LYS A 42 7.68 -1.38 -3.03
C LYS A 42 7.46 -1.59 -4.53
N ASN A 43 8.49 -1.96 -5.27
CA ASN A 43 8.38 -2.32 -6.68
C ASN A 43 7.40 -3.48 -6.92
N ASP A 44 7.34 -4.48 -6.03
CA ASP A 44 6.37 -5.59 -6.16
C ASP A 44 4.92 -5.10 -6.03
N PHE A 45 4.66 -4.11 -5.17
CA PHE A 45 3.33 -3.48 -5.05
C PHE A 45 2.98 -2.69 -6.31
N ASP A 46 3.94 -1.94 -6.88
CA ASP A 46 3.72 -1.10 -8.07
C ASP A 46 3.55 -1.92 -9.36
N MET A 47 4.20 -3.08 -9.44
CA MET A 47 4.04 -4.02 -10.54
C MET A 47 2.76 -4.83 -10.44
N THR A 48 2.11 -4.86 -9.27
CA THR A 48 0.86 -5.60 -9.07
C THR A 48 -0.31 -4.80 -9.67
N ILE A 49 -1.13 -5.45 -10.50
CA ILE A 49 -2.34 -4.83 -11.04
C ILE A 49 -3.45 -4.89 -10.00
N GLY A 50 -4.01 -3.71 -9.67
CA GLY A 50 -5.15 -3.59 -8.77
C GLY A 50 -6.41 -4.28 -9.32
N ILE A 51 -7.18 -4.90 -8.43
CA ILE A 51 -8.50 -5.46 -8.76
C ILE A 51 -9.54 -4.37 -8.51
N HIS A 52 -10.25 -3.96 -9.56
CA HIS A 52 -11.22 -2.87 -9.50
C HIS A 52 -12.68 -3.36 -9.50
N PRO A 53 -13.60 -2.80 -8.69
CA PRO A 53 -13.37 -1.80 -7.62
C PRO A 53 -13.14 -2.48 -6.25
N THR A 54 -12.00 -2.19 -5.59
CA THR A 54 -11.73 -2.70 -4.23
C THR A 54 -11.02 -1.69 -3.34
N CYS A 55 -11.17 -1.79 -2.02
CA CYS A 55 -10.35 -0.98 -1.10
C CYS A 55 -8.85 -1.33 -1.19
N ALA A 56 -8.51 -2.55 -1.60
CA ALA A 56 -7.14 -3.03 -1.68
C ALA A 56 -6.37 -2.46 -2.87
N GLU A 57 -7.04 -2.09 -3.97
CA GLU A 57 -6.37 -1.61 -5.19
C GLU A 57 -5.53 -0.35 -4.94
N ASN A 58 -5.92 0.50 -3.99
CA ASN A 58 -5.17 1.70 -3.62
C ASN A 58 -3.74 1.42 -3.14
N LEU A 59 -3.45 0.19 -2.68
CA LEU A 59 -2.11 -0.21 -2.25
C LEU A 59 -1.17 -0.47 -3.42
N THR A 60 -1.68 -0.65 -4.64
CA THR A 60 -0.88 -0.93 -5.84
C THR A 60 -0.49 0.32 -6.62
N THR A 61 -0.93 1.50 -6.17
CA THR A 61 -0.72 2.78 -6.88
C THR A 61 -0.19 3.90 -5.99
N LEU A 62 0.35 3.57 -4.81
CA LEU A 62 0.86 4.56 -3.86
C LEU A 62 2.12 5.27 -4.39
N SER A 63 2.00 6.55 -4.75
CA SER A 63 3.10 7.38 -5.25
C SER A 63 3.52 8.51 -4.31
N VAL A 64 2.59 9.03 -3.49
CA VAL A 64 2.87 10.14 -2.57
C VAL A 64 3.70 9.66 -1.38
N THR A 65 4.83 10.34 -1.13
CA THR A 65 5.68 10.07 0.04
C THR A 65 5.45 11.13 1.11
N LYS A 66 5.48 10.73 2.38
CA LYS A 66 5.41 11.73 3.47
C LYS A 66 6.54 12.75 3.45
N SER A 67 7.70 12.39 2.91
CA SER A 67 8.87 13.28 2.82
C SER A 67 8.77 14.35 1.74
N SER A 68 7.91 14.18 0.72
CA SER A 68 7.72 15.22 -0.30
C SER A 68 6.89 16.39 0.20
N GLY A 69 6.10 16.18 1.27
CA GLY A 69 5.19 17.18 1.82
C GLY A 69 3.87 17.31 1.05
N ASP A 70 3.69 16.54 -0.03
CA ASP A 70 2.46 16.54 -0.81
C ASP A 70 1.29 15.92 -0.03
N SER A 71 0.08 16.36 -0.36
CA SER A 71 -1.15 15.79 0.21
C SER A 71 -1.38 14.37 -0.34
N ALA A 72 -1.71 13.44 0.55
CA ALA A 72 -2.15 12.09 0.20
C ALA A 72 -3.68 11.95 0.14
N ALA A 73 -4.42 13.07 0.27
CA ALA A 73 -5.86 13.05 0.11
C ALA A 73 -6.21 12.83 -1.37
N GLN A 74 -7.08 11.86 -1.64
CA GLN A 74 -7.63 11.68 -2.98
C GLN A 74 -8.73 12.71 -3.18
N GLU A 75 -8.50 13.66 -4.09
CA GLU A 75 -9.46 14.69 -4.46
C GLU A 75 -10.11 14.31 -5.80
N GLY A 76 -11.44 14.20 -5.84
CA GLY A 76 -12.21 13.93 -7.06
C GLY A 76 -12.67 12.47 -7.25
N CYS A 77 -13.13 12.19 -8.48
CA CYS A 77 -13.38 10.84 -9.00
C CYS A 77 -12.16 10.35 -9.78
#